data_AF-A0A4Y8P6X5-F1
#
_entry.id   AF-A0A4Y8P6X5-F1
#
_cell.length_a   1.000
_cell.length_b   1.000
_cell.length_c   1.000
_cell.angle_alpha   90.00
_cell.angle_beta   90.00
_cell.angle_gamma   90.00
#
_symmetry.space_group_name_H-M   'P 1'
#
loop_
_entity.id
_entity.type
_entity.pdbx_description
1 polymer ?
#
loop_
_entity_poly.entity_id
_entity_poly.type
_entity_poly.pdbx_seq_one_letter_code
_entity_poly.pdbx_strand_id
1 'polypeptide(L)'
;MFKKAIQNRIGVVSDSLLSQIINDNLEVRTSVAIDPNTATAAEGSIFSYEALPKGTILLWNMTCKNALLFKPNNVNILDINNVYHTVIKAHPYFEFLGIGGLGRHHSIDRMKTLNSVA
;
A
#
# COMPACT_ATOMS: atom_id res chain seq x y z
N MET A 1 10.29 -18.48 4.05
CA MET A 1 11.27 -17.57 4.68
C MET A 1 10.61 -16.51 5.57
N PHE A 2 9.66 -15.71 5.06
CA PHE A 2 8.96 -14.65 5.84
C PHE A 2 8.24 -15.15 7.11
N LYS A 3 7.45 -16.23 7.02
CA LYS A 3 6.72 -16.82 8.17
C LYS A 3 7.63 -17.14 9.36
N LYS A 4 8.79 -17.77 9.11
CA LYS A 4 9.77 -18.12 10.16
C LYS A 4 10.41 -16.88 10.79
N ALA A 5 10.54 -15.79 10.03
CA ALA A 5 11.14 -14.55 10.53
C ALA A 5 10.22 -13.81 11.52
N ILE A 6 8.90 -13.94 11.41
CA ILE A 6 7.95 -13.17 12.24
C ILE A 6 7.29 -13.98 13.36
N GLN A 7 7.31 -15.31 13.31
CA GLN A 7 6.58 -16.19 14.23
C GLN A 7 6.80 -15.89 15.73
N ASN A 8 8.02 -15.52 16.13
CA ASN A 8 8.37 -15.22 17.52
C ASN A 8 8.45 -13.71 17.81
N ARG A 9 7.95 -12.87 16.91
CA ARG A 9 8.02 -11.39 16.99
C ARG A 9 6.64 -10.73 16.86
N ILE A 10 5.58 -11.46 17.19
CA ILE A 10 4.20 -10.94 17.19
C ILE A 10 3.82 -10.62 18.63
N GLY A 11 3.48 -9.35 18.87
CA GLY A 11 2.86 -8.88 20.12
C GLY A 11 1.42 -8.48 19.85
N VAL A 12 0.51 -8.84 20.75
CA VAL A 12 -0.90 -8.40 20.74
C VAL A 12 -1.09 -7.40 21.86
N VAL A 13 -1.72 -6.27 21.55
CA VAL A 13 -1.93 -5.15 22.47
C VAL A 13 -3.41 -4.75 22.50
N SER A 14 -3.82 -3.96 23.48
CA SER A 14 -5.15 -3.36 23.49
C SER A 14 -5.29 -2.29 22.41
N ASP A 15 -6.52 -2.02 21.97
CA ASP A 15 -6.81 -0.99 20.97
C ASP A 15 -6.31 0.40 21.41
N SER A 16 -6.41 0.71 22.71
CA SER A 16 -5.91 1.97 23.27
C SER A 16 -4.40 2.13 23.12
N LEU A 17 -3.64 1.06 23.32
CA LEU A 17 -2.18 1.07 23.16
C LEU A 17 -1.78 1.00 21.69
N LEU A 18 -2.57 0.33 20.85
CA LEU A 18 -2.31 0.20 19.41
C LEU A 18 -2.25 1.57 18.73
N SER A 19 -3.21 2.46 18.98
CA SER A 19 -3.21 3.80 18.38
C SER A 19 -1.97 4.61 18.75
N GLN A 20 -1.54 4.52 20.01
CA GLN A 20 -0.32 5.19 20.47
C GLN A 20 0.92 4.59 19.79
N ILE A 21 1.05 3.26 19.76
CA ILE A 21 2.16 2.59 19.07
C ILE A 21 2.23 3.00 17.59
N ILE A 22 1.09 3.05 16.88
CA ILE A 22 1.06 3.46 15.48
C ILE A 22 1.58 4.89 15.33
N ASN A 23 1.01 5.84 16.08
CA ASN A 23 1.38 7.26 15.98
C ASN A 23 2.85 7.51 16.32
N ASP A 24 3.35 6.86 17.37
CA ASP A 24 4.73 7.03 17.84
C ASP A 24 5.77 6.39 16.89
N ASN A 25 5.35 5.49 15.99
CA ASN A 25 6.24 4.78 15.07
C ASN A 25 6.14 5.26 13.62
N LEU A 26 5.30 6.24 13.28
CA LEU A 26 5.29 6.81 11.92
C LEU A 26 6.62 7.52 11.62
N GLU A 27 7.11 7.37 10.39
CA GLU A 27 8.32 8.05 9.95
C GLU A 27 7.95 9.49 9.54
N VAL A 28 8.32 10.47 10.36
CA VAL A 28 8.21 11.89 10.00
C VAL A 28 9.46 12.30 9.19
N ARG A 29 9.26 12.69 7.94
CA ARG A 29 10.34 13.12 7.04
C ARG A 29 10.11 14.55 6.57
N THR A 30 11.18 15.34 6.52
CA THR A 30 11.18 16.66 5.89
C THR A 30 11.86 16.58 4.53
N SER A 31 11.22 17.16 3.52
CA SER A 31 11.74 17.29 2.16
C SER A 31 11.91 18.76 1.82
N VAL A 32 12.91 19.05 0.99
CA VAL A 32 13.22 20.38 0.52
C VAL A 32 13.57 20.34 -0.97
N ALA A 33 13.05 21.29 -1.73
CA ALA A 33 13.57 21.54 -3.08
C ALA A 33 14.74 22.52 -3.02
N ILE A 34 15.84 22.19 -3.69
CA ILE A 34 17.05 23.02 -3.75
C ILE A 34 17.10 23.74 -5.09
N ASP A 35 17.31 25.06 -5.07
CA ASP A 35 17.58 25.84 -6.27
C ASP A 35 19.01 25.53 -6.77
N PRO A 36 19.18 24.99 -7.98
CA PRO A 36 20.49 24.60 -8.49
C PRO A 36 21.43 25.78 -8.74
N ASN A 37 20.90 27.01 -8.89
CA ASN A 37 21.73 28.19 -9.16
C ASN A 37 22.36 28.76 -7.88
N THR A 38 21.64 28.66 -6.75
CA THR A 38 22.05 29.25 -5.47
C THR A 38 22.52 28.21 -4.46
N ALA A 39 22.24 26.91 -4.70
CA ALA A 39 22.46 25.82 -3.75
C ALA A 39 21.73 26.01 -2.41
N THR A 40 20.66 26.81 -2.39
CA THR A 40 19.84 27.06 -1.21
C THR A 40 18.45 26.45 -1.37
N ALA A 41 17.71 26.36 -0.26
CA ALA A 41 16.31 25.94 -0.30
C ALA A 41 15.49 26.93 -1.14
N ALA A 42 14.74 26.41 -2.11
CA ALA A 42 13.80 27.22 -2.87
C ALA A 42 12.71 27.76 -1.91
N GLU A 43 12.32 29.01 -2.12
CA GLU A 43 11.31 29.66 -1.27
C GLU A 43 10.01 28.84 -1.24
N GLY A 44 9.44 28.67 -0.04
CA GLY A 44 8.22 27.88 0.17
C GLY A 44 8.33 26.38 -0.09
N SER A 45 9.53 25.86 -0.35
CA SER A 45 9.72 24.47 -0.81
C SER A 45 10.19 23.49 0.27
N ILE A 46 9.94 23.81 1.54
CA ILE A 46 10.20 22.92 2.69
C ILE A 46 8.87 22.40 3.20
N PHE A 47 8.71 21.08 3.24
CA PHE A 47 7.51 20.44 3.77
C PHE A 47 7.84 19.14 4.51
N SER A 48 7.00 18.80 5.48
CA SER A 48 7.11 17.56 6.25
C SER A 48 5.92 16.66 5.96
N TYR A 49 6.15 15.35 5.95
CA TYR A 49 5.13 14.34 5.75
C TYR A 49 5.39 13.12 6.64
N GLU A 50 4.33 12.39 6.93
CA GLU A 50 4.38 11.11 7.63
C GLU A 50 4.38 9.97 6.63
N ALA A 51 5.12 8.90 6.94
CA ALA A 51 5.18 7.70 6.13
C ALA A 51 5.05 6.46 7.01
N LEU A 52 4.41 5.42 6.45
CA LEU A 52 4.42 4.09 7.05
C LEU A 52 5.86 3.55 7.08
N PRO A 53 6.33 3.03 8.22
CA PRO A 53 7.64 2.41 8.31
C PRO A 53 7.78 1.22 7.37
N LYS A 54 9.01 0.98 6.91
CA LYS A 54 9.35 -0.23 6.16
C LYS A 54 9.06 -1.46 7.03
N GLY A 55 8.40 -2.46 6.44
CA GLY A 55 8.02 -3.69 7.13
C GLY A 55 6.62 -3.65 7.75
N THR A 56 5.89 -2.54 7.62
CA THR A 56 4.45 -2.50 7.90
C THR A 56 3.71 -3.51 7.02
N ILE A 57 2.89 -4.36 7.64
CA ILE A 57 2.04 -5.33 6.95
C ILE A 57 0.62 -4.77 6.95
N LEU A 58 0.05 -4.56 5.76
CA LEU A 58 -1.35 -4.18 5.60
C LEU A 58 -2.16 -5.41 5.20
N LEU A 59 -3.38 -5.49 5.72
CA LEU A 59 -4.35 -6.51 5.38
C LEU A 59 -5.61 -5.83 4.84
N TRP A 60 -6.15 -6.35 3.76
CA TRP A 60 -7.40 -5.88 3.18
C TRP A 60 -8.18 -7.05 2.57
N ASN A 61 -9.50 -6.87 2.45
CA ASN A 61 -10.37 -7.82 1.78
C ASN A 61 -10.68 -7.33 0.36
N MET A 62 -10.56 -8.22 -0.62
CA MET A 62 -10.99 -7.95 -2.00
C MET A 62 -12.35 -8.62 -2.23
N THR A 63 -13.35 -7.84 -2.65
CA THR A 63 -14.69 -8.35 -2.93
C THR A 63 -14.96 -8.34 -4.43
N CYS A 64 -15.20 -9.52 -5.01
CA CYS A 64 -15.66 -9.64 -6.39
C CYS A 64 -17.17 -9.41 -6.45
N LYS A 65 -17.64 -8.59 -7.41
CA LYS A 65 -19.07 -8.32 -7.63
C LYS A 65 -19.49 -8.80 -9.02
N ASN A 66 -20.76 -9.15 -9.15
CA ASN A 66 -21.32 -9.57 -10.43
C ASN A 66 -21.27 -8.40 -11.43
N ALA A 67 -20.63 -8.61 -12.57
CA ALA A 67 -20.45 -7.60 -13.61
C ALA A 67 -21.78 -7.05 -14.15
N LEU A 68 -22.86 -7.85 -14.09
CA LEU A 68 -24.21 -7.44 -14.49
C LEU A 68 -24.74 -6.22 -13.72
N LEU A 69 -24.28 -6.02 -12.48
CA LEU A 69 -24.72 -4.91 -11.65
C LEU A 69 -24.25 -3.53 -12.17
N PHE A 70 -23.27 -3.51 -13.06
CA PHE A 70 -22.64 -2.28 -13.55
C PHE A 70 -23.11 -1.84 -14.94
N LYS A 71 -24.17 -2.46 -15.49
CA LYS A 71 -24.77 -2.16 -16.82
C LYS A 71 -23.71 -1.94 -17.92
N PRO A 72 -22.80 -2.89 -18.19
CA PRO A 72 -21.83 -2.71 -19.26
C PRO A 72 -22.58 -2.73 -20.61
N ASN A 73 -22.61 -1.60 -21.31
CA ASN A 73 -23.09 -1.56 -22.69
C ASN A 73 -22.15 -2.40 -23.58
N ASN A 74 -22.69 -3.43 -24.23
CA ASN A 74 -22.00 -4.25 -25.25
C ASN A 74 -20.71 -4.98 -24.82
N VAL A 75 -20.66 -5.57 -23.63
CA VAL A 75 -19.55 -6.46 -23.24
C VAL A 75 -20.07 -7.86 -22.96
N ASN A 76 -19.32 -8.89 -23.40
CA ASN A 76 -19.54 -10.28 -22.96
C ASN A 76 -19.45 -10.31 -21.43
N ILE A 77 -20.60 -10.45 -20.78
CA ILE A 77 -20.72 -10.40 -19.33
C ILE A 77 -20.02 -11.63 -18.75
N LEU A 78 -19.00 -11.41 -17.93
CA LEU A 78 -18.39 -12.47 -17.13
C LEU A 78 -19.33 -12.80 -15.97
N ASP A 79 -19.73 -14.07 -15.86
CA ASP A 79 -20.32 -14.63 -14.64
C ASP A 79 -19.39 -14.38 -13.42
N ILE A 80 -19.95 -14.34 -12.21
CA ILE A 80 -19.19 -14.09 -10.97
C ILE A 80 -18.03 -15.09 -10.79
N ASN A 81 -18.21 -16.35 -11.19
CA ASN A 81 -17.15 -17.35 -11.14
C ASN A 81 -15.99 -16.98 -12.08
N ASN A 82 -16.32 -16.47 -13.28
CA ASN A 82 -15.32 -16.02 -14.23
C ASN A 82 -14.57 -14.76 -13.73
N VAL A 83 -15.26 -13.85 -13.05
CA VAL A 83 -14.62 -12.69 -12.41
C VAL A 83 -13.61 -13.14 -11.35
N TYR A 84 -14.02 -14.02 -10.44
CA TYR A 84 -13.14 -14.55 -9.40
C TYR A 84 -11.90 -15.25 -9.99
N HIS A 85 -12.10 -16.17 -10.93
CA HIS A 85 -11.00 -16.87 -11.60
C HIS A 85 -10.07 -15.93 -12.35
N THR A 86 -10.60 -14.85 -12.94
CA THR A 86 -9.78 -13.84 -13.63
C THR A 86 -8.89 -13.10 -12.64
N VAL A 87 -9.42 -12.68 -11.49
CA VAL A 87 -8.65 -12.02 -10.43
C VAL A 87 -7.55 -12.93 -9.90
N ILE A 88 -7.85 -14.21 -9.64
CA ILE A 88 -6.84 -15.18 -9.19
C ILE A 88 -5.74 -15.39 -10.24
N LYS A 89 -6.09 -15.51 -11.53
CA LYS A 89 -5.10 -15.59 -12.61
C LYS A 89 -4.26 -14.32 -12.73
N ALA A 90 -4.85 -13.17 -12.43
CA ALA A 90 -4.16 -11.88 -12.47
C ALA A 90 -3.26 -11.63 -11.24
N HIS A 91 -3.46 -12.37 -10.13
CA HIS A 91 -2.74 -12.16 -8.86
C HIS A 91 -1.21 -12.06 -8.99
N PRO A 92 -0.51 -12.90 -9.80
CA PRO A 92 0.94 -12.79 -9.97
C PRO A 92 1.40 -11.43 -10.54
N TYR A 93 0.54 -10.74 -11.31
CA TYR A 93 0.85 -9.42 -11.86
C TYR A 93 0.72 -8.29 -10.83
N PHE A 94 0.15 -8.56 -9.65
CA PHE A 94 0.02 -7.62 -8.54
C PHE A 94 1.08 -7.83 -7.45
N GLU A 95 2.20 -8.49 -7.75
CA GLU A 95 3.24 -8.76 -6.76
C GLU A 95 3.81 -7.48 -6.14
N PHE A 96 4.01 -6.44 -6.96
CA PHE A 96 4.50 -5.14 -6.52
C PHE A 96 3.47 -4.05 -6.84
N LEU A 97 3.03 -3.35 -5.80
CA LEU A 97 2.06 -2.26 -5.90
C LEU A 97 2.71 -0.96 -5.43
N GLY A 98 2.47 0.13 -6.15
CA GLY A 98 2.70 1.48 -5.65
C GLY A 98 1.41 2.00 -5.02
N ILE A 99 1.40 2.27 -3.71
CA ILE A 99 0.24 2.77 -2.97
C ILE A 99 0.60 4.10 -2.30
N GLY A 100 0.10 5.20 -2.85
CA GLY A 100 0.37 6.56 -2.35
C GLY A 100 0.73 7.54 -3.46
N GLY A 101 1.24 8.71 -3.08
CA GLY A 101 1.53 9.80 -4.02
C GLY A 101 3.01 10.18 -4.18
N LEU A 102 3.92 9.61 -3.38
CA LEU A 102 5.31 10.05 -3.28
C LEU A 102 6.33 9.10 -3.95
N GLY A 103 5.88 8.14 -4.77
CA GLY A 103 6.74 7.12 -5.39
C GLY A 103 7.77 7.63 -6.39
N ARG A 104 7.47 8.71 -7.12
CA ARG A 104 8.37 9.22 -8.17
C ARG A 104 9.69 9.80 -7.64
N HIS A 105 9.66 10.43 -6.47
CA HIS A 105 10.84 11.12 -5.91
C HIS A 105 11.36 10.49 -4.62
N HIS A 106 10.51 9.80 -3.86
CA HIS A 106 10.89 9.27 -2.55
C HIS A 106 10.72 7.74 -2.43
N SER A 107 10.07 7.09 -3.41
CA SER A 107 9.94 5.62 -3.48
C SER A 107 9.41 4.97 -2.19
N ILE A 108 8.58 5.70 -1.43
CA ILE A 108 8.06 5.28 -0.12
C ILE A 108 6.75 4.48 -0.20
N ASP A 109 6.19 4.30 -1.39
CA ASP A 109 4.87 3.74 -1.66
C ASP A 109 4.91 2.31 -2.21
N ARG A 110 6.10 1.73 -2.41
CA ARG A 110 6.25 0.38 -2.96
C ARG A 110 5.96 -0.68 -1.91
N MET A 111 4.90 -1.46 -2.14
CA MET A 111 4.49 -2.59 -1.32
C MET A 111 4.60 -3.89 -2.12
N LYS A 112 4.96 -4.96 -1.42
CA LYS A 112 4.91 -6.32 -1.95
C LYS A 112 3.66 -7.01 -1.42
N THR A 113 2.87 -7.63 -2.30
CA THR A 113 1.74 -8.45 -1.86
C THR A 113 2.26 -9.77 -1.30
N LEU A 114 1.72 -10.18 -0.15
CA LEU A 114 2.00 -11.46 0.48
C LEU A 114 0.83 -12.39 0.16
N ASN A 115 1.11 -13.51 -0.50
CA ASN A 115 0.07 -14.42 -0.97
C ASN A 115 -0.82 -14.92 0.18
N SER A 116 -2.11 -14.60 0.10
CA SER A 116 -3.19 -15.48 0.56
C SER A 116 -4.21 -15.58 -0.57
N VAL A 117 -4.00 -16.54 -1.47
CA VAL A 117 -5.15 -17.08 -2.20
C VAL A 117 -5.86 -17.96 -1.17
N ALA A 118 -7.08 -17.57 -0.80
CA ALA A 118 -8.00 -18.45 -0.09
C ALA A 118 -8.53 -19.52 -1.06
#